data_AF-A0A6S6FXF4-F1
#
_entry.id   AF-A0A6S6FXF4-F1
#
_cell.length_a   1.000
_cell.length_b   1.000
_cell.length_c   1.000
_cell.angle_alpha   90.00
_cell.angle_beta   90.00
_cell.angle_gamma   90.00
#
_symmetry.space_group_name_H-M   'P 1'
#
loop_
_entity.id
_entity.type
_entity.pdbx_description
1 polymer ?
#
loop_
_entity_poly.entity_id
_entity_poly.type
_entity_poly.pdbx_seq_one_letter_code
_entity_poly.pdbx_strand_id
1 'polypeptide(L)'
;MVKKRSTLRTMLRRAIAPAALLIVAVFFGGYAIFGPNGALAYGDIERQLAVKQRELAMLDKNRADLKNRVALLDPKHADPDMVEELALKNLGVVHKDDMIVPLTDTK
;
A
#
# COMPACT_ATOMS: atom_id res chain seq x y z
N MET A 1 34.76 -64.19 -12.86
CA MET A 1 34.86 -62.72 -12.79
C MET A 1 33.89 -62.20 -11.74
N VAL A 2 34.38 -61.72 -10.58
CA VAL A 2 33.51 -61.22 -9.50
C VAL A 2 33.02 -59.83 -9.85
N LYS A 3 31.70 -59.70 -10.09
CA LYS A 3 31.06 -58.42 -10.40
C LYS A 3 31.09 -57.56 -9.13
N LYS A 4 31.99 -56.58 -9.09
CA LYS A 4 32.08 -55.57 -8.02
C LYS A 4 30.76 -54.80 -7.99
N ARG A 5 29.81 -55.24 -7.14
CA ARG A 5 28.53 -54.54 -6.94
C ARG A 5 28.88 -53.10 -6.54
N SER A 6 28.28 -52.13 -7.21
CA SER A 6 28.66 -50.70 -7.13
C SER A 6 28.33 -50.11 -5.76
N THR A 7 29.17 -50.38 -4.76
CA THR A 7 29.06 -49.84 -3.39
C THR A 7 29.03 -48.32 -3.39
N LEU A 8 29.77 -47.68 -4.30
CA LEU A 8 29.78 -46.23 -4.51
C LEU A 8 28.41 -45.66 -4.89
N ARG A 9 27.66 -46.33 -5.77
CA ARG A 9 26.30 -45.88 -6.15
C ARG A 9 25.32 -45.97 -4.98
N THR A 10 25.44 -47.01 -4.16
CA THR A 10 24.59 -47.18 -2.97
C THR A 10 24.91 -46.13 -1.91
N MET A 11 26.20 -45.85 -1.69
CA MET A 11 26.65 -44.78 -0.80
C MET A 11 26.19 -43.40 -1.28
N LEU A 12 26.34 -43.11 -2.58
CA LEU A 12 25.91 -41.85 -3.17
C LEU A 12 24.40 -41.66 -3.03
N ARG A 13 23.59 -42.68 -3.35
CA ARG A 13 22.12 -42.62 -3.16
C ARG A 13 21.72 -42.35 -1.71
N ARG A 14 22.44 -42.92 -0.74
CA ARG A 14 22.17 -42.71 0.69
C ARG A 14 22.55 -41.30 1.15
N ALA A 15 23.52 -40.66 0.49
CA ALA A 15 23.97 -39.30 0.79
C ALA A 15 23.07 -38.21 0.20
N ILE A 16 22.21 -38.53 -0.77
CA ILE A 16 21.32 -37.54 -1.42
C ILE A 16 20.38 -36.87 -0.40
N ALA A 17 19.73 -37.67 0.46
CA ALA A 17 18.78 -37.15 1.44
C ALA A 17 19.41 -36.18 2.46
N PRO A 18 20.51 -36.50 3.15
CA PRO A 18 21.14 -35.55 4.07
C PRO A 18 21.75 -34.34 3.34
N ALA A 19 22.31 -34.53 2.13
CA ALA A 19 22.83 -33.41 1.35
C ALA A 19 21.71 -32.43 0.95
N ALA A 20 20.56 -32.94 0.50
CA ALA A 20 19.39 -32.11 0.19
C ALA A 20 18.89 -31.35 1.42
N LEU A 21 18.85 -32.01 2.60
CA LEU A 21 18.47 -31.37 3.85
C LEU A 21 19.41 -30.21 4.21
N LEU A 22 20.73 -30.40 4.06
CA LEU A 22 21.72 -29.35 4.31
C LEU A 22 21.56 -28.17 3.34
N ILE A 23 21.33 -28.45 2.06
CA ILE A 23 21.08 -27.40 1.05
C ILE A 23 19.84 -26.59 1.43
N VAL A 24 18.75 -27.25 1.81
CA VAL A 24 17.52 -26.60 2.26
C VAL A 24 17.78 -25.76 3.51
N ALA A 25 18.48 -26.31 4.51
CA ALA A 25 18.80 -25.58 5.73
C ALA A 25 19.65 -24.33 5.47
N VAL A 26 20.66 -24.42 4.60
CA VAL A 26 21.48 -23.27 4.21
C VAL A 26 20.66 -22.24 3.43
N PHE A 27 19.79 -22.68 2.53
CA PHE A 27 18.91 -21.79 1.77
C PHE A 27 17.98 -21.01 2.69
N PHE A 28 17.27 -21.68 3.60
CA PHE A 28 16.36 -21.02 4.53
C PHE A 28 17.10 -20.19 5.57
N GLY A 29 18.23 -20.67 6.09
CA GLY A 29 19.07 -19.91 7.02
C GLY A 29 19.61 -18.63 6.39
N GLY A 30 20.15 -18.73 5.18
CA GLY A 30 20.63 -17.57 4.41
C GLY A 30 19.49 -16.61 4.05
N TYR A 31 18.34 -17.12 3.60
CA TYR A 31 17.17 -16.31 3.28
C TYR A 31 16.58 -15.61 4.52
N ALA A 32 16.63 -16.24 5.69
CA ALA A 32 16.20 -15.61 6.94
C ALA A 32 17.14 -14.48 7.40
N ILE A 33 18.41 -14.50 7.00
CA ILE A 33 19.38 -13.44 7.35
C ILE A 33 19.34 -12.31 6.31
N PHE A 34 19.50 -12.66 5.03
CA PHE A 34 19.67 -11.73 3.91
C PHE A 34 18.38 -11.44 3.13
N GLY A 35 17.26 -12.10 3.45
CA GLY A 35 16.01 -11.90 2.77
C GLY A 35 15.37 -10.54 3.06
N PRO A 36 14.39 -10.12 2.24
CA PRO A 36 13.70 -8.83 2.39
C PRO A 36 12.93 -8.68 3.71
N ASN A 37 12.53 -9.81 4.33
CA ASN A 37 11.95 -9.86 5.68
C ASN A 37 12.90 -10.52 6.69
N GLY A 38 14.19 -10.59 6.36
CA GLY A 38 15.19 -11.22 7.20
C GLY A 38 15.54 -10.38 8.43
N ALA A 39 16.31 -10.97 9.34
CA ALA A 39 16.72 -10.32 10.59
C ALA A 39 17.44 -8.97 10.36
N LEU A 40 18.15 -8.82 9.24
CA LEU A 40 18.81 -7.56 8.87
C LEU A 40 17.84 -6.48 8.37
N ALA A 41 16.71 -6.86 7.77
CA ALA A 41 15.70 -5.95 7.26
C ALA A 41 14.74 -5.43 8.34
N TYR A 42 14.74 -6.05 9.54
CA TYR A 42 13.87 -5.66 10.65
C TYR A 42 14.00 -4.16 11.02
N GLY A 43 15.23 -3.62 10.97
CA GLY A 43 15.48 -2.20 11.25
C GLY A 43 14.88 -1.23 10.21
N ASP A 44 14.83 -1.61 8.94
CA ASP A 44 14.25 -0.77 7.89
C ASP A 44 12.71 -0.90 7.81
N ILE A 45 12.16 -2.04 8.23
CA ILE A 45 10.71 -2.22 8.39
C ILE A 45 10.18 -1.30 9.50
N GLU A 46 10.87 -1.19 10.64
CA GLU A 46 10.47 -0.25 11.70
C GLU A 46 10.51 1.21 11.25
N ARG A 47 11.51 1.58 10.42
CA ARG A 47 11.59 2.92 9.84
C ARG A 47 10.43 3.21 8.89
N GLN A 48 10.08 2.25 8.02
CA GLN A 48 8.94 2.40 7.12
C GLN A 48 7.61 2.49 7.90
N LEU A 49 7.47 1.73 8.98
CA LEU A 49 6.33 1.81 9.89
C LEU A 49 6.25 3.21 10.54
N ALA A 50 7.37 3.76 11.01
CA ALA A 50 7.42 5.09 11.61
C ALA A 50 7.06 6.20 10.61
N VAL A 51 7.49 6.08 9.35
CA VAL A 51 7.13 7.03 8.28
C VAL A 51 5.63 6.96 7.99
N LYS A 52 5.07 5.76 7.85
CA LYS A 52 3.63 5.58 7.62
C LYS A 52 2.77 6.03 8.80
N GLN A 53 3.21 5.83 10.03
CA GLN A 53 2.53 6.35 11.22
C GLN A 53 2.53 7.89 11.26
N ARG A 54 3.63 8.54 10.84
CA ARG A 54 3.68 10.02 10.74
C ARG A 54 2.73 10.54 9.66
N GLU A 55 2.66 9.86 8.53
CA GLU A 55 1.73 10.19 7.44
C GLU A 55 0.26 10.06 7.91
N LEU A 56 -0.07 8.98 8.62
CA LEU A 56 -1.39 8.79 9.23
C LEU A 56 -1.71 9.87 10.26
N ALA A 57 -0.77 10.22 11.14
CA ALA A 57 -0.98 11.25 12.16
C ALA A 57 -1.23 12.64 11.54
N MET A 58 -0.59 12.96 10.42
CA MET A 58 -0.88 14.19 9.67
C MET A 58 -2.26 14.15 9.01
N LEU A 59 -2.63 13.01 8.42
CA LEU A 59 -3.92 12.85 7.77
C LEU A 59 -5.09 12.88 8.76
N ASP A 60 -4.92 12.28 9.94
CA ASP A 60 -5.90 12.31 11.02
C ASP A 60 -6.10 13.73 11.57
N LYS A 61 -5.03 14.53 11.67
CA LYS A 61 -5.16 15.94 12.04
C LYS A 61 -5.95 16.73 11.00
N ASN A 62 -5.67 16.53 9.71
CA ASN A 62 -6.41 17.19 8.64
C ASN A 62 -7.88 16.77 8.64
N ARG A 63 -8.15 15.48 8.88
CA ARG A 63 -9.51 14.96 9.01
C ARG A 63 -10.23 15.55 10.22
N ALA A 64 -9.54 15.69 11.35
CA ALA A 64 -10.10 16.29 12.56
C ALA A 64 -10.42 17.78 12.34
N ASP A 65 -9.55 18.53 11.69
CA ASP A 65 -9.79 19.94 11.38
C ASP A 65 -10.95 20.11 10.37
N LEU A 66 -10.99 19.28 9.32
CA LEU A 66 -12.12 19.26 8.39
C LEU A 66 -13.42 18.84 9.07
N LYS A 67 -13.40 17.83 9.94
CA LYS A 67 -14.58 17.40 10.69
C LYS A 67 -15.07 18.50 11.62
N ASN A 68 -14.15 19.25 12.25
CA ASN A 68 -14.49 20.39 13.08
C ASN A 68 -15.12 21.51 12.23
N ARG A 69 -14.54 21.82 11.06
CA ARG A 69 -15.10 22.78 10.11
C ARG A 69 -16.49 22.36 9.60
N VAL A 70 -16.68 21.10 9.26
CA VAL A 70 -17.97 20.54 8.83
C VAL A 70 -18.98 20.53 9.99
N ALA A 71 -18.55 20.27 11.22
CA ALA A 71 -19.43 20.34 12.39
C ALA A 71 -19.83 21.80 12.72
N LEU A 72 -18.94 22.76 12.46
CA LEU A 72 -19.25 24.20 12.54
C LEU A 72 -20.13 24.66 11.35
N LEU A 73 -20.04 23.98 10.21
CA LEU A 73 -20.97 24.07 9.09
C LEU A 73 -22.23 23.23 9.40
N ASP A 74 -23.04 23.70 10.35
CA ASP A 74 -24.33 23.12 10.68
C ASP A 74 -25.21 22.90 9.42
N PRO A 75 -25.53 21.65 9.03
CA PRO A 75 -26.31 21.33 7.83
C PRO A 75 -27.79 21.70 7.93
N LYS A 76 -28.27 22.23 9.06
CA LYS A 76 -29.61 22.82 9.13
C LYS A 76 -29.69 24.23 8.53
N HIS A 77 -28.54 24.84 8.22
CA HIS A 77 -28.44 26.21 7.68
C HIS A 77 -27.56 26.33 6.43
N ALA A 78 -26.93 25.25 5.95
CA ALA A 78 -26.26 25.28 4.66
C ALA A 78 -27.33 25.28 3.55
N ASP A 79 -27.62 26.47 3.03
CA ASP A 79 -28.58 26.68 1.95
C ASP A 79 -28.19 25.78 0.75
N PRO A 80 -29.05 24.82 0.33
CA PRO A 80 -28.74 23.92 -0.78
C PRO A 80 -28.31 24.68 -2.05
N ASP A 81 -28.85 25.88 -2.27
CA ASP A 81 -28.51 26.73 -3.42
C ASP A 81 -27.03 27.21 -3.37
N MET A 82 -26.47 27.40 -2.18
CA MET A 82 -25.08 27.85 -2.01
C MET A 82 -24.07 26.71 -2.23
N VAL A 83 -24.47 25.46 -1.99
CA VAL A 83 -23.66 24.27 -2.33
C VAL A 83 -23.62 24.07 -3.84
N GLU A 84 -24.73 24.34 -4.51
CA GLU A 84 -24.85 24.28 -5.97
C GLU A 84 -23.98 25.34 -6.66
N GLU A 85 -24.00 26.59 -6.18
CA GLU A 85 -23.11 27.64 -6.70
C GLU A 85 -21.62 27.34 -6.49
N LEU A 86 -21.24 26.75 -5.35
CA LEU A 86 -19.85 26.38 -5.07
C LEU A 86 -19.37 25.22 -5.94
N ALA A 87 -20.26 24.26 -6.25
CA ALA A 87 -19.98 23.18 -7.19
C ALA A 87 -19.84 23.72 -8.62
N LEU A 88 -20.70 24.64 -9.03
CA LEU A 88 -20.65 25.28 -10.35
C LEU A 88 -19.36 26.11 -10.52
N LYS A 89 -18.97 26.90 -9.50
CA LYS A 89 -17.76 27.74 -9.56
C LYS A 89 -16.45 26.97 -9.48
N ASN A 90 -16.36 25.93 -8.64
CA ASN A 90 -15.09 25.25 -8.37
C ASN A 90 -14.88 23.99 -9.23
N LEU A 91 -15.95 23.31 -9.63
CA LEU A 91 -15.87 22.05 -10.38
C LEU A 91 -16.36 22.19 -11.83
N GLY A 92 -16.97 23.33 -12.19
CA GLY A 92 -17.43 23.59 -13.56
C GLY A 92 -18.48 22.60 -14.06
N VAL A 93 -19.11 21.84 -13.15
CA VAL A 93 -20.13 20.85 -13.48
C VAL A 93 -21.45 21.56 -13.60
N VAL A 94 -21.92 21.65 -14.83
CA VAL A 94 -23.23 22.15 -15.20
C VAL A 94 -24.20 20.96 -15.13
N HIS A 95 -25.34 21.10 -14.47
CA HIS A 95 -26.36 20.06 -14.49
C HIS A 95 -26.88 19.91 -15.93
N LYS A 96 -27.27 18.70 -16.32
CA LYS A 96 -27.67 18.39 -17.71
C LYS A 96 -28.81 19.27 -18.22
N ASP A 97 -29.56 19.90 -17.32
CA ASP A 97 -30.75 20.71 -17.60
C ASP A 97 -30.49 22.22 -17.50
N ASP A 98 -29.25 22.68 -17.23
CA ASP A 98 -28.97 24.11 -17.09
C ASP A 98 -28.80 24.80 -18.46
N MET A 99 -29.58 25.86 -18.67
CA MET A 99 -29.59 26.64 -19.91
C MET A 99 -28.55 27.76 -19.84
N ILE A 100 -27.47 27.66 -20.62
CA ILE A 100 -26.46 28.72 -20.74
C ILE A 100 -27.03 29.85 -21.61
N VAL A 101 -27.28 31.02 -21.01
CA VAL A 101 -27.67 32.24 -21.74
C VAL A 101 -26.41 33.04 -22.05
N PRO A 102 -25.91 33.06 -23.31
CA PRO A 102 -24.83 33.95 -23.68
C PRO A 102 -25.33 35.40 -23.61
N LEU A 103 -24.68 36.21 -22.77
CA LEU A 103 -24.91 37.65 -22.76
C LEU A 103 -24.31 38.21 -24.05
N THR A 104 -25.18 38.59 -24.98
CA THR A 104 -24.77 39.28 -26.21
C THR A 104 -24.25 40.65 -25.82
N ASP A 105 -22.93 40.77 -25.83
CA ASP A 105 -22.23 42.05 -25.67
C ASP A 105 -22.70 42.98 -26.80
N THR A 106 -23.48 43.98 -26.43
CA THR A 106 -24.01 44.96 -27.37
C THR A 106 -23.21 46.25 -27.19
N LYS A 107 -22.25 46.41 -28.09
CA LYS A 107 -21.35 47.55 -28.40
C LYS A 107 -20.00 47.63 -27.70
#